data_AF-A0AAW9IWU8-F1
#
_entry.id   AF-A0AAW9IWU8-F1
#
_cell.length_a   1.000
_cell.length_b   1.000
_cell.length_c   1.000
_cell.angle_alpha   90.00
_cell.angle_beta   90.00
_cell.angle_gamma   90.00
#
_symmetry.space_group_name_H-M   'P 1'
#
loop_
_entity.id
_entity.type
_entity.pdbx_description
1 polymer ?
#
loop_
_entity_poly.entity_id
_entity_poly.type
_entity_poly.pdbx_seq_one_letter_code
_entity_poly.pdbx_strand_id
1 'polypeptide(L)'
;GKPLTALNLACFSATIGPEILAEILKGGADKIREAGATIAGGHTITDEEIKYGVSVTGIVDPKKVITNSGAKDGDVLILTKPIGSGVLTTALKIEFITDEEFLEAAKVMSTLNKIASEEMQKIGVHSCTDITGFGFIGHAYEMANGSDVQLEIDSKEVPVMNKVIDLIK
;
A
#
# COMPACT_ATOMS: atom_id res chain seq x y z
N GLY A 1 -3.33 -4.50 -12.71
CA GLY A 1 -4.26 -5.57 -13.13
C GLY A 1 -5.59 -5.41 -12.41
N LYS A 2 -6.54 -6.33 -12.62
CA LYS A 2 -7.84 -6.32 -11.93
C LYS A 2 -7.92 -7.47 -10.93
N PRO A 3 -8.08 -7.21 -9.61
CA PRO A 3 -8.26 -8.28 -8.63
C PRO A 3 -9.61 -8.99 -8.85
N LEU A 4 -9.67 -10.29 -8.57
CA LEU A 4 -10.88 -11.12 -8.72
C LEU A 4 -11.25 -11.83 -7.41
N THR A 5 -10.28 -12.53 -6.82
CA THR A 5 -10.49 -13.32 -5.61
C THR A 5 -9.39 -13.06 -4.59
N ALA A 6 -9.72 -13.21 -3.32
CA ALA A 6 -8.77 -13.15 -2.23
C ALA A 6 -9.02 -14.25 -1.18
N LEU A 7 -7.95 -14.68 -0.52
CA LEU A 7 -7.99 -15.62 0.61
C LEU A 7 -7.42 -14.94 1.85
N ASN A 8 -8.13 -15.00 2.97
CA ASN A 8 -7.65 -14.45 4.24
C ASN A 8 -6.46 -15.25 4.76
N LEU A 9 -5.46 -14.56 5.28
CA LEU A 9 -4.35 -15.13 6.03
C LEU A 9 -4.30 -14.40 7.38
N ALA A 10 -4.66 -15.12 8.45
CA ALA A 10 -4.72 -14.54 9.78
C ALA A 10 -3.86 -15.36 10.76
N CYS A 11 -2.96 -14.68 11.45
CA CYS A 11 -2.32 -15.19 12.66
C CYS A 11 -2.95 -14.44 13.83
N PHE A 12 -3.54 -15.15 14.79
CA PHE A 12 -4.31 -14.52 15.86
C PHE A 12 -4.11 -15.22 17.20
N SER A 13 -4.02 -14.44 18.26
CA SER A 13 -3.84 -14.98 19.60
C SER A 13 -5.14 -15.55 20.14
N ALA A 14 -5.08 -16.79 20.63
CA ALA A 14 -6.20 -17.43 21.31
C ALA A 14 -6.55 -16.77 22.66
N THR A 15 -5.69 -15.88 23.18
CA THR A 15 -5.95 -15.12 24.41
C THR A 15 -6.78 -13.86 24.17
N ILE A 16 -6.97 -13.45 22.91
CA ILE A 16 -7.75 -12.28 22.51
C ILE A 16 -9.13 -12.74 22.06
N GLY A 17 -10.17 -11.99 22.43
CA GLY A 17 -11.55 -12.37 22.13
C GLY A 17 -11.82 -12.43 20.62
N PRO A 18 -12.63 -13.41 20.16
CA PRO A 18 -12.92 -13.64 18.75
C PRO A 18 -13.63 -12.47 18.05
N GLU A 19 -14.25 -11.57 18.81
CA GLU A 19 -14.88 -10.34 18.32
C GLU A 19 -13.88 -9.41 17.63
N ILE A 20 -12.64 -9.32 18.14
CA ILE A 20 -11.59 -8.49 17.52
C ILE A 20 -11.18 -9.09 16.17
N LEU A 21 -11.04 -10.42 16.10
CA LEU A 21 -10.77 -11.10 14.83
C LEU A 21 -11.92 -10.88 13.83
N ALA A 22 -13.18 -10.94 14.30
CA ALA A 22 -14.34 -10.70 13.45
C ALA A 22 -14.34 -9.28 12.83
N GLU A 23 -13.99 -8.25 13.60
CA GLU A 23 -13.89 -6.88 13.08
C GLU A 23 -12.71 -6.69 12.10
N ILE A 24 -11.56 -7.33 12.34
CA ILE A 24 -10.44 -7.34 11.38
C ILE A 24 -10.87 -7.98 10.06
N LEU A 25 -11.50 -9.16 10.12
CA LEU A 25 -11.97 -9.89 8.93
C LEU A 25 -13.05 -9.10 8.18
N LYS A 26 -13.94 -8.43 8.90
CA LYS A 26 -14.98 -7.57 8.33
C LYS A 26 -14.38 -6.39 7.57
N GLY A 27 -13.43 -5.66 8.17
CA GLY A 27 -12.73 -4.56 7.51
C GLY A 27 -11.99 -5.01 6.25
N GLY A 28 -11.33 -6.18 6.31
CA GLY A 28 -10.71 -6.81 5.15
C GLY A 28 -11.71 -7.17 4.05
N ALA A 29 -12.83 -7.80 4.41
CA ALA A 29 -13.88 -8.17 3.47
C ALA A 29 -14.52 -6.95 2.79
N ASP A 30 -14.76 -5.87 3.55
CA ASP A 30 -15.30 -4.62 3.02
C ASP A 30 -14.34 -3.98 2.01
N LYS A 31 -13.03 -3.98 2.29
CA LYS A 31 -12.02 -3.44 1.36
C LYS A 31 -11.86 -4.29 0.09
N ILE A 32 -11.93 -5.61 0.21
CA ILE A 32 -11.92 -6.52 -0.96
C ILE A 32 -13.18 -6.31 -1.82
N ARG A 33 -14.34 -6.10 -1.20
CA ARG A 33 -15.58 -5.76 -1.91
C ARG A 33 -15.46 -4.42 -2.64
N GLU A 34 -14.91 -3.40 -2.00
CA GLU A 34 -14.64 -2.09 -2.63
C GLU A 34 -13.72 -2.22 -3.85
N ALA A 35 -12.74 -3.13 -3.79
CA ALA A 35 -11.85 -3.43 -4.92
C ALA A 35 -12.53 -4.19 -6.07
N GLY A 36 -13.79 -4.63 -5.88
CA GLY A 36 -14.54 -5.41 -6.87
C GLY A 36 -14.13 -6.89 -6.92
N ALA A 37 -13.53 -7.40 -5.85
CA ALA A 37 -13.11 -8.78 -5.70
C ALA A 37 -13.92 -9.51 -4.62
N THR A 38 -13.76 -10.83 -4.51
CA THR A 38 -14.50 -11.69 -3.57
C THR A 38 -13.57 -12.44 -2.64
N ILE A 39 -13.87 -12.47 -1.34
CA ILE A 39 -13.21 -13.37 -0.39
C ILE A 39 -13.71 -14.80 -0.67
N ALA A 40 -12.79 -15.71 -1.00
CA ALA A 40 -13.09 -17.10 -1.35
C ALA A 40 -12.76 -18.10 -0.22
N GLY A 41 -12.49 -17.60 0.98
CA GLY A 41 -12.08 -18.39 2.15
C GLY A 41 -10.83 -17.83 2.79
N GLY A 42 -10.07 -18.70 3.46
CA GLY A 42 -8.80 -18.32 4.08
C GLY A 42 -8.28 -19.38 5.04
N HIS A 43 -7.20 -19.03 5.73
CA HIS A 43 -6.57 -19.87 6.75
C HIS A 43 -6.22 -19.03 7.97
N THR A 44 -6.44 -19.60 9.15
CA THR A 44 -6.12 -18.98 10.44
C THR A 44 -5.18 -19.87 11.23
N ILE A 45 -4.12 -19.28 11.77
CA ILE A 45 -3.10 -19.95 12.58
C ILE A 45 -3.04 -19.24 13.94
N THR A 46 -2.82 -20.00 15.01
CA THR A 46 -2.60 -19.42 16.34
C THR A 46 -1.17 -18.86 16.42
N ASP A 47 -1.05 -17.61 16.85
CA ASP A 47 0.22 -16.89 17.06
C ASP A 47 0.04 -15.88 18.20
N GLU A 48 1.09 -15.59 18.97
CA GLU A 48 1.01 -14.57 20.04
C GLU A 48 0.81 -13.16 19.47
N GLU A 49 1.39 -12.89 18.29
CA GLU A 49 1.27 -11.61 17.60
C GLU A 49 0.17 -11.66 16.53
N ILE A 50 -0.72 -10.68 16.55
CA ILE A 50 -1.75 -10.52 15.53
C ILE A 50 -1.09 -10.11 14.21
N LYS A 51 -1.31 -10.90 13.15
CA LYS A 51 -0.93 -10.59 11.78
C LYS A 51 -2.12 -10.88 10.87
N TYR A 52 -2.43 -9.95 9.98
CA TYR A 52 -3.53 -10.13 9.03
C TYR A 52 -3.11 -9.66 7.64
N GLY A 53 -3.48 -10.44 6.63
CA GLY A 53 -3.27 -10.13 5.23
C GLY A 53 -4.15 -10.99 4.33
N VAL A 54 -3.94 -10.85 3.04
CA VAL A 54 -4.67 -11.61 2.02
C VAL A 54 -3.72 -12.09 0.93
N SER A 55 -3.97 -13.28 0.40
CA SER A 55 -3.46 -13.68 -0.91
C SER A 55 -4.48 -13.24 -1.96
N VAL A 56 -4.05 -12.55 -3.02
CA VAL A 56 -4.95 -12.00 -4.05
C VAL A 56 -4.62 -12.59 -5.41
N THR A 57 -5.66 -13.01 -6.14
CA THR A 57 -5.56 -13.41 -7.55
C THR A 57 -6.27 -12.38 -8.41
N GLY A 58 -5.62 -11.98 -9.50
CA GLY A 58 -6.15 -11.02 -10.46
C GLY A 58 -5.81 -11.39 -11.90
N ILE A 59 -6.35 -10.61 -12.82
CA ILE A 59 -6.13 -10.75 -14.27
C ILE A 59 -5.54 -9.48 -14.86
N VAL A 60 -4.79 -9.65 -15.94
CA VAL A 60 -4.24 -8.55 -16.74
C VAL A 60 -4.12 -9.03 -18.18
N ASP A 61 -4.37 -8.14 -19.14
CA ASP A 61 -4.00 -8.41 -20.53
C ASP A 61 -2.46 -8.53 -20.60
N PRO A 62 -1.90 -9.64 -21.11
CA PRO A 62 -0.45 -9.82 -21.20
C PRO A 62 0.27 -8.68 -21.94
N LYS A 63 -0.40 -7.99 -22.85
CA LYS A 63 0.15 -6.83 -23.58
C LYS A 63 0.12 -5.52 -22.79
N LYS A 64 -0.56 -5.49 -21.64
CA LYS A 64 -0.74 -4.33 -20.76
C LYS A 64 -0.10 -4.54 -19.39
N VAL A 65 0.83 -5.48 -19.28
CA VAL A 65 1.64 -5.67 -18.08
C VAL A 65 2.61 -4.50 -18.01
N ILE A 66 2.52 -3.73 -16.94
CA ILE A 66 3.46 -2.66 -16.60
C ILE A 66 4.37 -3.21 -15.50
N THR A 67 5.67 -3.21 -15.76
CA THR A 67 6.68 -3.65 -14.78
C THR A 67 7.25 -2.43 -14.03
N ASN A 68 8.06 -2.68 -13.01
CA ASN A 68 8.83 -1.62 -12.35
C ASN A 68 10.16 -1.32 -13.06
N SER A 69 10.46 -1.98 -14.18
CA SER A 69 11.75 -1.93 -14.88
C SER A 69 11.66 -1.38 -16.31
N GLY A 70 10.57 -0.66 -16.61
CA GLY A 70 10.29 -0.16 -17.95
C GLY A 70 10.56 1.32 -18.16
N ALA A 71 11.10 2.04 -17.17
CA ALA A 71 11.23 3.50 -17.21
C ALA A 71 12.22 3.93 -18.30
N LYS A 72 12.04 5.14 -18.84
CA LYS A 72 12.85 5.67 -19.94
C LYS A 72 13.28 7.10 -19.68
N ASP A 73 14.37 7.50 -20.34
CA ASP A 73 14.80 8.89 -20.37
C ASP A 73 13.67 9.81 -20.85
N GLY A 74 13.46 10.90 -20.11
CA GLY A 74 12.39 11.87 -20.37
C GLY A 74 11.05 11.56 -19.69
N ASP A 75 10.91 10.42 -19.00
CA ASP A 75 9.73 10.14 -18.17
C ASP A 75 9.62 11.14 -17.00
N VAL A 76 8.38 11.39 -16.57
CA VAL A 76 8.07 12.16 -15.37
C VAL A 76 7.65 11.22 -14.23
N LEU A 77 8.10 11.50 -13.01
CA LEU A 77 7.72 10.75 -11.82
C LEU A 77 6.40 11.26 -11.25
N ILE A 78 5.47 10.33 -10.98
CA ILE A 78 4.17 10.64 -10.38
C ILE A 78 4.01 9.80 -9.11
N LEU A 79 3.77 10.46 -7.98
CA LEU A 79 3.45 9.81 -6.72
C LEU A 79 1.98 10.05 -6.36
N THR A 80 1.21 8.98 -6.19
CA THR A 80 -0.26 9.07 -6.06
C THR A 80 -0.74 9.21 -4.61
N LYS A 81 0.17 9.05 -3.63
CA LYS A 81 -0.13 9.19 -2.21
C LYS A 81 1.07 9.80 -1.48
N PRO A 82 0.85 10.65 -0.47
CA PRO A 82 1.93 11.18 0.35
C PRO A 82 2.64 10.08 1.13
N ILE A 83 3.93 10.28 1.41
CA ILE A 83 4.75 9.38 2.25
C ILE A 83 4.66 9.75 3.74
N GLY A 84 5.18 8.87 4.61
CA GLY A 84 5.35 9.15 6.05
C GLY A 84 4.46 8.33 6.98
N SER A 85 3.68 7.37 6.47
CA SER A 85 2.84 6.48 7.30
C SER A 85 3.61 5.74 8.38
N GLY A 86 4.86 5.33 8.12
CA GLY A 86 5.70 4.67 9.13
C GLY A 86 6.03 5.58 10.33
N VAL A 87 6.29 6.86 10.08
CA VAL A 87 6.54 7.87 11.13
C VAL A 87 5.29 8.04 11.98
N LEU A 88 4.13 8.26 11.36
CA LEU A 88 2.86 8.43 12.07
C LEU A 88 2.45 7.19 12.85
N THR A 89 2.65 5.99 12.29
CA THR A 89 2.36 4.73 12.98
C THR A 89 3.26 4.55 14.19
N THR A 90 4.52 4.96 14.09
CA THR A 90 5.47 4.92 15.21
C THR A 90 5.09 5.93 16.28
N ALA A 91 4.77 7.17 15.89
CA ALA A 91 4.33 8.22 16.80
C ALA A 91 3.07 7.82 17.58
N LEU A 92 2.11 7.15 16.92
CA LEU A 92 0.92 6.61 17.58
C LEU A 92 1.28 5.52 18.61
N LYS A 93 2.17 4.59 18.25
CA LYS A 93 2.61 3.50 19.15
C LYS A 93 3.29 3.99 20.42
N ILE A 94 3.94 5.16 20.38
CA ILE A 94 4.59 5.79 21.54
C ILE A 94 3.73 6.90 22.16
N GLU A 95 2.45 6.98 21.80
CA GLU A 95 1.46 7.93 22.35
C GLU A 95 1.80 9.41 22.13
N PHE A 96 2.59 9.73 21.09
CA PHE A 96 3.00 11.09 20.76
C PHE A 96 1.95 11.84 19.90
N ILE A 97 1.04 11.10 19.28
CA ILE A 97 -0.14 11.61 18.57
C ILE A 97 -1.38 10.84 18.99
N THR A 98 -2.55 11.43 18.86
CA THR A 98 -3.84 10.77 19.19
C THR A 98 -4.39 9.96 18.01
N ASP A 99 -5.38 9.10 18.29
CA ASP A 99 -6.12 8.36 17.25
C ASP A 99 -6.80 9.29 16.24
N GLU A 100 -7.32 10.43 16.70
CA GLU A 100 -7.95 11.45 15.85
C GLU A 100 -6.93 12.04 14.87
N GLU A 101 -5.72 12.29 15.35
CA GLU A 101 -4.61 12.82 14.54
C GLU A 101 -4.06 11.77 13.56
N PHE A 102 -4.21 10.48 13.87
CA PHE A 102 -3.82 9.37 12.99
C PHE A 102 -4.86 9.04 11.91
N LEU A 103 -6.11 9.50 12.07
CA LEU A 103 -7.23 9.12 11.20
C LEU A 103 -6.99 9.47 9.73
N GLU A 104 -6.31 10.59 9.45
CA GLU A 104 -5.93 10.97 8.09
C GLU A 104 -4.97 9.95 7.46
N ALA A 105 -3.96 9.50 8.22
CA ALA A 105 -3.02 8.48 7.75
C ALA A 105 -3.73 7.15 7.49
N ALA A 106 -4.62 6.73 8.38
CA ALA A 106 -5.45 5.54 8.19
C ALA A 106 -6.31 5.63 6.92
N LYS A 107 -6.87 6.80 6.61
CA LYS A 107 -7.62 7.05 5.37
C LYS A 107 -6.74 6.95 4.13
N VAL A 108 -5.55 7.55 4.15
CA VAL A 108 -4.60 7.44 3.01
C VAL A 108 -4.17 5.99 2.78
N MET A 109 -3.83 5.27 3.85
CA MET A 109 -3.42 3.86 3.77
C MET A 109 -4.54 2.95 3.27
N SER A 110 -5.77 3.16 3.73
CA SER A 110 -6.93 2.34 3.34
C SER A 110 -7.55 2.71 1.98
N THR A 111 -7.13 3.80 1.35
CA THR A 111 -7.58 4.18 -0.01
C THR A 111 -7.04 3.18 -1.04
N LEU A 112 -7.88 2.62 -1.91
CA LEU A 112 -7.42 1.70 -2.95
C LEU A 112 -6.60 2.41 -4.04
N ASN A 113 -5.55 1.77 -4.55
CA ASN A 113 -4.81 2.24 -5.75
C ASN A 113 -5.57 1.99 -7.06
N LYS A 114 -6.87 1.67 -7.01
CA LYS A 114 -7.70 1.30 -8.16
C LYS A 114 -7.71 2.40 -9.23
N ILE A 115 -8.05 3.63 -8.83
CA ILE A 115 -8.13 4.77 -9.75
C ILE A 115 -6.75 5.06 -10.36
N ALA A 116 -5.70 5.11 -9.53
CA ALA A 116 -4.33 5.27 -10.01
C ALA A 116 -3.95 4.21 -11.05
N SER A 117 -4.28 2.94 -10.80
CA SER A 117 -4.02 1.84 -11.72
C SER A 117 -4.83 1.94 -13.03
N GLU A 118 -6.07 2.40 -12.96
CA GLU A 118 -6.92 2.60 -14.15
C GLU A 118 -6.42 3.78 -15.00
N GLU A 119 -6.05 4.90 -14.37
CA GLU A 119 -5.56 6.09 -15.10
C GLU A 119 -4.17 5.89 -15.70
N MET A 120 -3.22 5.27 -14.97
CA MET A 120 -1.87 5.01 -15.50
C MET A 120 -1.89 4.13 -16.76
N GLN A 121 -2.84 3.20 -16.83
CA GLN A 121 -3.05 2.32 -17.99
C GLN A 121 -3.65 3.07 -19.20
N LYS A 122 -4.50 4.08 -18.97
CA LYS A 122 -5.08 4.91 -20.05
C LYS A 122 -4.03 5.83 -20.67
N ILE A 123 -3.17 6.41 -19.84
CA ILE A 123 -2.11 7.32 -20.28
C ILE A 123 -0.96 6.55 -20.95
N GLY A 124 -0.73 5.30 -20.56
CA GLY A 124 0.31 4.45 -21.13
C GLY A 124 1.67 4.72 -20.49
N VAL A 125 1.74 4.61 -19.17
CA VAL A 125 3.02 4.75 -18.44
C VAL A 125 4.00 3.64 -18.80
N HIS A 126 5.29 3.95 -18.75
CA HIS A 126 6.36 3.00 -19.06
C HIS A 126 6.71 2.07 -17.89
N SER A 127 6.59 2.55 -16.66
CA SER A 127 6.93 1.82 -15.44
C SER A 127 5.99 2.16 -14.30
N CYS A 128 5.78 1.23 -13.37
CA CYS A 128 5.00 1.45 -12.16
C CYS A 128 5.46 0.50 -11.04
N THR A 129 5.48 1.03 -9.82
CA THR A 129 5.61 0.25 -8.58
C THR A 129 4.78 0.89 -7.47
N ASP A 130 4.55 0.19 -6.37
CA ASP A 130 3.89 0.71 -5.18
C ASP A 130 4.89 0.96 -4.04
N ILE A 131 4.80 2.14 -3.42
CA ILE A 131 5.70 2.50 -2.31
C ILE A 131 5.23 1.84 -1.02
N THR A 132 6.01 0.84 -0.57
CA THR A 132 5.71 0.03 0.62
C THR A 132 6.89 0.01 1.62
N GLY A 133 7.21 -1.15 2.21
CA GLY A 133 8.12 -1.26 3.37
C GLY A 133 9.57 -0.81 3.13
N PHE A 134 10.05 -0.83 1.87
CA PHE A 134 11.36 -0.31 1.51
C PHE A 134 11.44 1.22 1.41
N GLY A 135 10.29 1.90 1.55
CA GLY A 135 10.20 3.34 1.44
C GLY A 135 10.38 3.86 0.01
N PHE A 136 10.19 5.17 -0.14
CA PHE A 136 10.18 5.83 -1.45
C PHE A 136 11.51 5.67 -2.21
N ILE A 137 12.64 5.92 -1.53
CA ILE A 137 13.96 5.83 -2.15
C ILE A 137 14.32 4.39 -2.54
N GLY A 138 13.94 3.38 -1.75
CA GLY A 138 14.19 1.98 -2.09
C GLY A 138 13.48 1.56 -3.38
N HIS A 139 12.19 1.87 -3.48
CA HIS A 139 11.39 1.59 -4.68
C HIS A 139 11.81 2.42 -5.90
N ALA A 140 12.20 3.69 -5.70
CA ALA A 140 12.75 4.53 -6.76
C ALA A 140 14.08 3.95 -7.28
N TYR A 141 14.95 3.47 -6.38
CA TYR A 141 16.20 2.81 -6.74
C TYR A 141 15.96 1.53 -7.54
N GLU A 142 15.05 0.66 -7.10
CA GLU A 142 14.70 -0.57 -7.85
C GLU A 142 14.23 -0.25 -9.27
N MET A 143 13.41 0.79 -9.43
CA MET A 143 12.92 1.23 -10.74
C MET A 143 14.05 1.77 -11.62
N ALA A 144 14.90 2.64 -11.08
CA ALA A 144 16.04 3.21 -11.77
C ALA A 144 17.01 2.11 -12.24
N ASN A 145 17.41 1.23 -11.31
CA ASN A 145 18.33 0.14 -11.56
C ASN A 145 17.76 -0.90 -12.54
N GLY A 146 16.48 -1.27 -12.38
CA GLY A 146 15.81 -2.22 -13.27
C GLY A 146 15.63 -1.70 -14.69
N SER A 147 15.59 -0.39 -14.87
CA SER A 147 15.40 0.25 -16.18
C SER A 147 16.70 0.81 -16.80
N ASP A 148 17.83 0.70 -16.10
CA ASP A 148 19.13 1.28 -16.49
C ASP A 148 19.06 2.81 -16.75
N VAL A 149 18.38 3.53 -15.84
CA VAL A 149 18.22 4.99 -15.89
C VAL A 149 18.58 5.64 -14.57
N GLN A 150 18.63 6.98 -14.54
CA GLN A 150 18.72 7.78 -13.33
C GLN A 150 17.40 8.51 -13.07
N LEU A 151 17.03 8.63 -11.79
CA LEU A 151 15.86 9.38 -11.36
C LEU A 151 16.32 10.65 -10.62
N GLU A 152 15.90 11.80 -11.12
CA GLU A 152 16.06 13.08 -10.43
C GLU A 152 14.79 13.43 -9.66
N ILE A 153 14.94 13.73 -8.38
CA ILE A 153 13.82 13.97 -7.47
C ILE A 153 14.08 15.29 -6.72
N ASP A 154 13.20 16.26 -6.91
CA ASP A 154 13.15 17.42 -6.01
C ASP A 154 12.45 17.01 -4.71
N SER A 155 13.19 16.97 -3.61
CA SER A 155 12.66 16.59 -2.30
C SER A 155 11.56 17.53 -1.80
N LYS A 156 11.48 18.76 -2.30
CA LYS A 156 10.44 19.73 -1.94
C LYS A 156 9.09 19.41 -2.58
N GLU A 157 9.10 18.70 -3.71
CA GLU A 157 7.90 18.32 -4.45
C GLU A 157 7.37 16.95 -4.01
N VAL A 158 8.08 16.23 -3.14
CA VAL A 158 7.61 14.95 -2.61
C VAL A 158 6.49 15.20 -1.60
N PRO A 159 5.24 14.75 -1.86
CA PRO A 159 4.14 14.95 -0.94
C PRO A 159 4.36 14.10 0.34
N VAL A 160 4.18 14.74 1.48
CA VAL A 160 4.35 14.14 2.81
C VAL A 160 3.06 14.31 3.61
N MET A 161 2.69 13.30 4.41
CA MET A 161 1.51 13.39 5.27
C MET A 161 1.69 14.50 6.31
N ASN A 162 0.57 15.11 6.72
CA ASN A 162 0.57 16.14 7.76
C ASN A 162 1.31 15.66 9.02
N LYS A 163 2.00 16.58 9.71
CA LYS A 163 2.82 16.38 10.92
C LYS A 163 4.11 15.58 10.79
N VAL A 164 4.31 14.80 9.72
CA VAL A 164 5.51 13.97 9.58
C VAL A 164 6.79 14.80 9.70
N ILE A 165 6.84 15.97 9.05
CA ILE A 165 8.02 16.86 9.09
C ILE A 165 8.31 17.38 10.50
N ASP A 166 7.30 17.55 11.34
CA ASP A 166 7.49 18.04 12.72
C ASP A 166 7.90 16.92 13.69
N LEU A 167 7.57 15.66 13.36
CA LEU A 167 7.90 14.48 14.16
C LEU A 167 9.31 13.93 13.91
N ILE A 168 9.98 14.36 12.84
CA ILE A 168 11.33 13.90 12.47
C ILE A 168 12.43 14.95 12.70
N LYS A 169 12.08 16.09 13.27
CA LYS A 169 13.03 17.12 13.72
C LYS A 169 13.51 16.81 15.12
#